data_AF-A0A942HJV8-F1
#
_entry.id   AF-A0A942HJV8-F1
#
_cell.length_a   1.000
_cell.length_b   1.000
_cell.length_c   1.000
_cell.angle_alpha   90.00
_cell.angle_beta   90.00
_cell.angle_gamma   90.00
#
_symmetry.space_group_name_H-M   'P 1'
#
loop_
_entity.id
_entity.type
_entity.pdbx_description
1 polymer ?
#
loop_
_entity_poly.entity_id
_entity_poly.type
_entity_poly.pdbx_seq_one_letter_code
_entity_poly.pdbx_strand_id
1 'polypeptide(L)'
;LLQIHFDDIRPEEWTPSYAGSASRMDFLLKSDQFVIEAKITRLGRANKEIANELTIDAARYRAHQDCKSLVCLVYDPGGLIKNPRGFELDLARLSDPRLAVFPIVVP
;
A
#
# COMPACT_ATOMS: atom_id res chain seq x y z
N LEU A 1 17.67 0.90 1.23
CA LEU A 1 17.28 1.09 -0.18
C LEU A 1 16.51 2.40 -0.38
N LEU A 2 15.39 2.62 0.32
CA LEU A 2 14.63 3.88 0.17
C LEU A 2 15.47 5.13 0.52
N GLN A 3 16.26 5.10 1.60
CA GLN A 3 17.17 6.20 2.00
C GLN A 3 18.25 6.57 0.97
N ILE A 4 18.42 5.78 -0.08
CA ILE A 4 19.38 6.04 -1.15
C ILE A 4 18.76 6.98 -2.20
N HIS A 5 17.43 6.99 -2.31
CA HIS A 5 16.70 7.69 -3.37
C HIS A 5 15.77 8.81 -2.87
N PHE A 6 15.52 8.88 -1.56
CA PHE A 6 14.66 9.89 -0.98
C PHE A 6 15.33 10.55 0.22
N ASP A 7 15.35 11.88 0.20
CA ASP A 7 16.02 12.71 1.20
C ASP A 7 15.18 12.91 2.47
N ASP A 8 13.85 12.80 2.38
CA ASP A 8 12.90 12.92 3.50
C ASP A 8 12.03 11.66 3.62
N ILE A 9 12.54 10.66 4.34
CA ILE A 9 11.80 9.45 4.70
C ILE A 9 11.44 9.54 6.17
N ARG A 10 10.16 9.72 6.43
CA ARG A 10 9.65 9.79 7.79
C ARG A 10 9.03 8.45 8.16
N PRO A 11 9.44 7.83 9.28
CA PRO A 11 8.56 6.94 9.99
C PRO A 11 7.47 7.82 10.65
N GLU A 12 6.48 8.33 9.89
CA GLU A 12 5.58 9.40 10.39
C GLU A 12 4.38 8.91 11.22
N GLU A 13 3.74 9.93 11.79
CA GLU A 13 2.93 10.07 12.98
C GLU A 13 1.50 9.51 12.86
N TRP A 14 0.84 9.50 14.01
CA TRP A 14 -0.53 9.07 14.23
C TRP A 14 -1.49 9.66 13.18
N THR A 15 -2.02 8.81 12.29
CA THR A 15 -3.22 9.17 11.51
C THR A 15 -4.36 9.47 12.48
N PRO A 16 -5.19 10.51 12.27
CA PRO A 16 -6.40 10.70 13.07
C PRO A 16 -7.22 9.41 13.01
N SER A 17 -7.50 8.84 14.19
CA SER A 17 -8.00 7.48 14.34
C SER A 17 -9.22 7.22 13.47
N TYR A 18 -9.06 6.42 12.41
CA TYR A 18 -10.20 5.82 11.73
C TYR A 18 -10.56 4.54 12.48
N ALA A 19 -11.75 4.52 13.10
CA ALA A 19 -12.31 3.37 13.80
C ALA A 19 -11.44 2.75 14.93
N GLY A 20 -10.66 3.55 15.65
CA GLY A 20 -9.98 3.10 16.87
C GLY A 20 -8.73 2.22 16.67
N SER A 21 -8.27 2.01 15.43
CA SER A 21 -6.98 1.35 15.16
C SER A 21 -5.97 2.34 14.57
N ALA A 22 -4.93 2.68 15.33
CA ALA A 22 -3.75 3.36 14.77
C ALA A 22 -2.93 2.32 13.99
N SER A 23 -3.07 2.27 12.67
CA SER A 23 -2.19 1.47 11.82
C SER A 23 -0.95 2.29 11.47
N ARG A 24 0.23 1.74 11.78
CA ARG A 24 1.50 2.24 11.26
C ARG A 24 1.49 2.17 9.74
N MET A 25 1.87 3.26 9.08
CA MET A 25 2.27 3.24 7.67
C MET A 25 3.67 2.65 7.56
N ASP A 26 3.99 1.97 6.46
CA ASP A 26 5.35 1.45 6.26
C ASP A 26 6.33 2.57 5.88
N PHE A 27 6.05 3.39 4.85
CA PHE A 27 6.89 4.53 4.47
C PHE A 27 6.08 5.69 3.86
N LEU A 28 6.17 6.89 4.45
CA LEU A 28 5.62 8.13 3.89
C LEU A 28 6.76 8.99 3.32
N LEU A 29 6.65 9.31 2.03
CA LEU A 29 7.52 10.24 1.31
C LEU A 29 6.79 11.58 1.20
N LYS A 30 6.91 12.40 2.25
CA LYS A 30 6.09 13.59 2.45
C LYS A 30 6.28 14.65 1.37
N SER A 31 7.51 14.82 0.86
CA SER A 31 7.84 15.71 -0.26
C SER A 31 7.10 15.35 -1.53
N ASP A 32 6.89 14.06 -1.77
CA ASP A 32 6.38 13.53 -3.04
C ASP A 32 4.92 13.08 -2.93
N GLN A 33 4.33 13.11 -1.74
CA GLN A 33 2.94 12.69 -1.45
C GLN A 33 2.68 11.21 -1.79
N PHE A 34 3.72 10.38 -1.68
CA PHE A 34 3.67 8.93 -1.89
C PHE A 34 3.70 8.17 -0.57
N VAL A 35 2.88 7.14 -0.49
CA VAL A 35 2.96 6.10 0.53
C VAL A 35 3.32 4.80 -0.14
N ILE A 36 4.26 4.06 0.46
CA ILE A 36 4.56 2.68 0.07
C ILE A 36 4.03 1.78 1.18
N GLU A 37 3.17 0.83 0.81
CA GLU A 37 2.62 -0.21 1.67
C GLU A 37 3.17 -1.56 1.19
N ALA A 38 3.89 -2.28 2.06
CA ALA A 38 4.54 -3.52 1.71
C ALA A 38 3.82 -4.72 2.35
N LYS A 39 3.40 -5.69 1.54
CA LYS A 39 2.82 -6.95 2.02
C LYS A 39 3.63 -8.13 1.51
N ILE A 40 3.72 -9.17 2.33
CA ILE A 40 4.33 -10.45 1.95
C ILE A 40 3.29 -11.57 1.93
N THR A 41 3.31 -12.43 0.92
CA THR A 41 2.44 -13.60 0.89
C THR A 41 2.93 -14.69 1.83
N ARG A 42 2.01 -15.54 2.28
CA ARG A 42 2.31 -16.79 2.99
C ARG A 42 1.13 -17.75 2.85
N LEU A 43 1.31 -19.00 3.24
CA LEU A 43 0.23 -19.99 3.20
C LEU A 43 -1.00 -19.48 3.98
N GLY A 44 -2.16 -19.46 3.32
CA GLY A 44 -3.41 -18.91 3.88
C GLY A 44 -3.52 -17.37 3.88
N ARG A 45 -2.56 -16.65 3.30
CA ARG A 45 -2.60 -15.20 3.07
C ARG A 45 -2.06 -14.87 1.68
N ALA A 46 -2.95 -14.94 0.69
CA ALA A 46 -2.65 -14.73 -0.73
C ALA A 46 -3.65 -13.71 -1.32
N ASN A 47 -4.15 -13.93 -2.55
CA ASN A 47 -5.00 -12.97 -3.27
C ASN A 47 -6.07 -12.31 -2.38
N LYS A 48 -6.92 -13.10 -1.73
CA LYS A 48 -8.08 -12.56 -1.01
C LYS A 48 -7.67 -11.74 0.21
N GLU A 49 -6.79 -12.29 1.03
CA GLU A 49 -6.37 -11.64 2.27
C GLU A 49 -5.56 -10.38 1.96
N ILE A 50 -4.62 -10.44 1.02
CA ILE A 50 -3.81 -9.29 0.61
C ILE A 50 -4.68 -8.20 -0.02
N ALA A 51 -5.65 -8.55 -0.89
CA ALA A 51 -6.56 -7.55 -1.46
C ALA A 51 -7.41 -6.86 -0.40
N ASN A 52 -7.93 -7.61 0.58
CA ASN A 52 -8.75 -7.04 1.65
C ASN A 52 -7.95 -6.04 2.49
N GLU A 53 -6.73 -6.41 2.88
CA GLU A 53 -5.84 -5.51 3.63
C GLU A 53 -5.52 -4.24 2.84
N LEU A 54 -5.07 -4.38 1.59
CA LEU A 54 -4.74 -3.23 0.73
C LEU A 54 -5.95 -2.34 0.42
N THR A 55 -7.16 -2.91 0.38
CA THR A 55 -8.40 -2.12 0.23
C THR A 55 -8.65 -1.25 1.47
N ILE A 56 -8.44 -1.81 2.67
CA ILE A 56 -8.56 -1.06 3.93
C ILE A 56 -7.47 0.02 3.99
N ASP A 57 -6.25 -0.30 3.58
CA ASP A 57 -5.13 0.63 3.58
C ASP A 57 -5.41 1.79 2.59
N ALA A 58 -5.84 1.51 1.37
CA ALA A 58 -6.26 2.53 0.41
C ALA A 58 -7.41 3.41 0.94
N ALA A 59 -8.38 2.84 1.65
CA ALA A 59 -9.45 3.62 2.28
C ALA A 59 -8.94 4.56 3.38
N ARG A 60 -7.99 4.09 4.20
CA ARG A 60 -7.34 4.92 5.23
C ARG A 60 -6.54 6.05 4.60
N TYR A 61 -5.71 5.75 3.60
CA TYR A 61 -4.87 6.74 2.95
C TYR A 61 -5.65 7.79 2.16
N ARG A 62 -6.79 7.42 1.58
CA ARG A 62 -7.69 8.37 0.89
C ARG A 62 -8.22 9.48 1.83
N ALA A 63 -8.30 9.23 3.13
CA ALA A 63 -8.71 10.22 4.12
C ALA A 63 -7.54 11.12 4.59
N HIS A 64 -6.30 10.80 4.24
CA HIS A 64 -5.11 11.55 4.64
C HIS A 64 -4.82 12.68 3.65
N GLN A 65 -4.74 13.92 4.15
CA GLN A 65 -4.68 15.12 3.30
C GLN A 65 -3.40 15.22 2.45
N ASP A 66 -2.32 14.60 2.93
CA ASP A 66 -1.01 14.63 2.27
C ASP A 66 -0.70 13.38 1.42
N CYS A 67 -1.64 12.45 1.26
CA CYS A 67 -1.43 11.23 0.49
C CYS A 67 -2.18 11.28 -0.84
N LYS A 68 -1.44 11.43 -1.95
CA LYS A 68 -2.01 11.43 -3.31
C LYS A 68 -1.75 10.15 -4.08
N SER A 69 -0.72 9.40 -3.68
CA SER A 69 -0.30 8.19 -4.37
C SER A 69 0.02 7.09 -3.37
N LEU A 70 -0.49 5.88 -3.63
CA LEU A 70 -0.24 4.68 -2.83
C LEU A 70 0.40 3.62 -3.72
N VAL A 71 1.60 3.18 -3.36
CA VAL A 71 2.27 2.03 -3.98
C VAL A 71 2.04 0.81 -3.11
N CYS A 72 1.39 -0.22 -3.67
CA CYS A 72 1.16 -1.48 -2.97
C CYS A 72 2.19 -2.51 -3.44
N LEU A 73 3.27 -2.68 -2.69
CA LEU A 73 4.33 -3.64 -3.00
C LEU A 73 3.99 -5.00 -2.37
N VAL A 74 3.65 -5.98 -3.21
CA VAL A 74 3.35 -7.34 -2.76
C VAL A 74 4.51 -8.27 -3.10
N TYR A 75 5.27 -8.67 -2.08
CA TYR A 75 6.33 -9.67 -2.21
C TYR A 75 5.75 -11.08 -2.11
N ASP A 76 5.87 -11.86 -3.18
CA ASP A 76 5.29 -13.18 -3.34
C ASP A 76 6.34 -14.26 -3.65
N PRO A 77 7.26 -14.56 -2.72
CA PRO A 77 8.34 -15.54 -2.93
C PRO A 77 7.85 -16.97 -3.20
N GLY A 78 6.61 -17.27 -2.82
CA GLY A 78 5.98 -18.57 -3.03
C GLY A 78 5.13 -18.67 -4.28
N GLY A 79 4.98 -17.59 -5.07
CA GLY A 79 4.07 -17.57 -6.23
C GLY A 79 2.61 -17.88 -5.85
N LEU A 80 2.18 -17.46 -4.66
CA LEU A 80 0.86 -17.75 -4.10
C LEU A 80 -0.23 -16.83 -4.69
N ILE A 81 0.14 -15.68 -5.27
CA ILE A 81 -0.79 -14.82 -6.00
C ILE A 81 -1.13 -15.47 -7.35
N LYS A 82 -2.37 -15.94 -7.47
CA LYS A 82 -2.91 -16.41 -8.74
C LYS A 82 -3.20 -15.24 -9.66
N ASN A 83 -2.80 -15.34 -10.92
CA ASN A 83 -2.96 -14.28 -11.93
C ASN A 83 -2.48 -12.90 -11.41
N PRO A 84 -1.17 -12.71 -11.16
CA PRO A 84 -0.62 -11.46 -10.62
C PRO A 84 -1.04 -10.24 -11.41
N ARG A 85 -1.09 -10.34 -12.74
CA ARG A 85 -1.52 -9.22 -13.58
C ARG A 85 -2.98 -8.83 -13.38
N GLY A 86 -3.88 -9.81 -13.29
CA GLY A 86 -5.28 -9.54 -12.98
C GLY A 86 -5.44 -8.96 -11.58
N PHE A 87 -4.68 -9.48 -10.62
CA PHE A 87 -4.67 -9.00 -9.24
C PHE A 87 -4.23 -7.52 -9.15
N GLU A 88 -3.14 -7.15 -9.84
CA GLU A 88 -2.70 -5.76 -9.96
C GLU A 88 -3.79 -4.88 -10.60
N LEU A 89 -4.39 -5.31 -11.71
CA LEU A 89 -5.43 -4.53 -12.39
C LEU A 89 -6.65 -4.31 -11.52
N ASP A 90 -7.08 -5.32 -10.75
CA ASP A 90 -8.21 -5.20 -9.84
C ASP A 90 -7.92 -4.23 -8.69
N LEU A 91 -6.71 -4.27 -8.12
CA LEU A 91 -6.29 -3.31 -7.09
C LEU A 91 -6.13 -1.88 -7.63
N ALA A 92 -5.65 -1.73 -8.86
CA ALA A 92 -5.49 -0.41 -9.49
C ALA A 92 -6.84 0.32 -9.66
N ARG A 93 -7.96 -0.41 -9.70
CA ARG A 93 -9.32 0.18 -9.72
C ARG A 93 -9.72 0.88 -8.42
N LEU A 94 -8.95 0.72 -7.35
CA LEU A 94 -9.12 1.51 -6.13
C LEU A 94 -8.67 2.96 -6.32
N SER A 95 -8.02 3.28 -7.45
CA SER A 95 -7.65 4.65 -7.79
C SER A 95 -8.86 5.55 -8.01
N ASP A 96 -8.76 6.80 -7.56
CA ASP A 96 -9.72 7.86 -7.83
C ASP A 96 -9.00 9.23 -7.89
N PRO A 97 -9.71 10.35 -8.13
CA PRO A 97 -9.06 11.67 -8.22
C PRO A 97 -8.31 12.14 -6.96
N ARG A 98 -8.55 11.52 -5.80
CA ARG A 98 -7.89 11.84 -4.53
C ARG A 98 -6.68 10.95 -4.25
N LEU A 99 -6.71 9.70 -4.73
CA LEU A 99 -5.66 8.72 -4.49
C LEU A 99 -5.40 7.87 -5.73
N ALA A 100 -4.19 7.93 -6.27
CA ALA A 100 -3.71 7.00 -7.30
C ALA A 100 -3.13 5.74 -6.64
N VAL A 101 -3.52 4.55 -7.10
CA VAL A 101 -3.08 3.26 -6.53
C VAL A 101 -2.24 2.49 -7.55
N PHE A 102 -1.00 2.18 -7.17
CA PHE A 102 0.01 1.51 -7.99
C PHE A 102 0.40 0.16 -7.37
N PRO A 103 -0.34 -0.91 -7.69
CA PRO A 103 -0.01 -2.25 -7.21
C PRO A 103 1.12 -2.87 -8.03
N ILE A 104 2.05 -3.53 -7.35
CA ILE A 104 3.17 -4.23 -7.95
C ILE A 104 3.37 -5.54 -7.22
N VAL A 105 3.26 -6.67 -7.92
CA VAL A 105 3.61 -7.98 -7.38
C VAL A 105 5.03 -8.33 -7.80
N VAL A 106 5.89 -8.62 -6.83
CA VAL A 106 7.28 -9.03 -7.04
C VAL A 106 7.50 -10.43 -6.46
N PRO A 107 8.11 -11.36 -7.21
CA PRO A 107 8.51 -12.66 -6.68
C PRO A 107 9.67 -12.55 -5.69
#